data_AF-A0A3D4USZ5-F1
#
_entry.id   AF-A0A3D4USZ5-F1
#
_cell.length_a   1.000
_cell.length_b   1.000
_cell.length_c   1.000
_cell.angle_alpha   90.00
_cell.angle_beta   90.00
_cell.angle_gamma   90.00
#
_symmetry.space_group_name_H-M   'P 1'
#
loop_
_entity.id
_entity.type
_entity.pdbx_description
1 polymer ?
#
loop_
_entity_poly.entity_id
_entity_poly.type
_entity_poly.pdbx_seq_one_letter_code
_entity_poly.pdbx_strand_id
1 'polypeptide(L)'
;RNQLSDYLKLLNKHDIDTLEVSNGTIWLSDEKKQKIIKDLSKDFKVYSEVGSKNPNEIVPPYKWVKVIREELEAGAEKVICEARESGTVGVFRPNGEIRSGLIEEITDQIPVEKLIFEAPQKEQQVWFIKKYGSNVNLGNIPPKEVISLETIRQGLRSDTLMDFVPIKDPSFQEMMNKNSISNEEK
;
A
#
# COMPACT_ATOMS: atom_id res chain seq x y z
N ARG A 1 -10.63 22.45 -14.54
CA ARG A 1 -11.99 22.90 -14.17
C ARG A 1 -12.00 23.89 -13.01
N ASN A 2 -11.02 23.91 -12.10
CA ASN A 2 -10.94 24.88 -10.99
C ASN A 2 -12.19 24.93 -10.08
N GLN A 3 -12.86 23.79 -9.89
CA GLN A 3 -14.11 23.66 -9.11
C GLN A 3 -13.88 22.95 -7.77
N LEU A 4 -12.75 23.21 -7.09
CA LEU A 4 -12.45 22.56 -5.81
C LEU A 4 -13.52 22.90 -4.75
N SER A 5 -13.98 24.15 -4.70
CA SER A 5 -15.04 24.58 -3.78
C SER A 5 -16.37 23.85 -4.00
N ASP A 6 -16.76 23.63 -5.26
CA ASP A 6 -17.97 22.87 -5.58
C ASP A 6 -17.83 21.40 -5.18
N TYR A 7 -16.64 20.82 -5.36
CA TYR A 7 -16.33 19.47 -4.90
C TYR A 7 -16.47 19.34 -3.37
N LEU A 8 -15.94 20.29 -2.59
CA LEU A 8 -16.06 20.26 -1.12
C LEU A 8 -17.52 20.42 -0.66
N LYS A 9 -18.32 21.24 -1.34
CA LYS A 9 -19.77 21.32 -1.06
C LYS A 9 -20.47 19.99 -1.30
N LEU A 10 -20.06 19.23 -2.32
CA LEU A 10 -20.59 17.90 -2.59
C LEU A 10 -20.23 16.92 -1.46
N LEU A 11 -18.98 16.92 -0.99
CA LEU A 11 -18.56 16.08 0.14
C LEU A 11 -19.39 16.38 1.39
N ASN A 12 -19.51 17.66 1.76
CA ASN A 12 -20.31 18.10 2.91
C ASN A 12 -21.79 17.74 2.77
N LYS A 13 -22.36 17.82 1.56
CA LYS A 13 -23.76 17.43 1.32
C LYS A 13 -24.02 15.95 1.58
N HIS A 14 -23.01 15.10 1.42
CA HIS A 14 -23.11 13.65 1.56
C HIS A 14 -22.42 13.13 2.83
N ASP A 15 -22.07 14.01 3.77
CA ASP A 15 -21.39 13.67 5.03
C ASP A 15 -20.10 12.86 4.82
N ILE A 16 -19.37 13.15 3.73
CA ILE A 16 -18.07 12.53 3.45
C ILE A 16 -16.98 13.35 4.14
N ASP A 17 -16.33 12.76 5.14
CA ASP A 17 -15.29 13.39 5.96
C ASP A 17 -13.85 13.07 5.51
N THR A 18 -13.70 12.14 4.57
CA THR A 18 -12.42 11.60 4.11
C THR A 18 -12.28 11.82 2.61
N LEU A 19 -11.12 12.28 2.17
CA LEU A 19 -10.83 12.51 0.76
C LEU A 19 -9.40 12.16 0.39
N GLU A 20 -9.18 11.96 -0.90
CA GLU A 20 -7.85 11.78 -1.47
C GLU A 20 -7.38 13.04 -2.21
N VAL A 21 -6.09 13.37 -2.08
CA VAL A 21 -5.41 14.37 -2.92
C VAL A 21 -4.30 13.68 -3.72
N SER A 22 -4.42 13.65 -5.05
CA SER A 22 -3.47 13.01 -5.96
C SER A 22 -3.12 13.91 -7.16
N ASN A 23 -1.99 13.64 -7.81
CA ASN A 23 -1.54 14.36 -9.01
C ASN A 23 -1.05 13.41 -10.13
N GLY A 24 -1.50 12.15 -10.12
CA GLY A 24 -1.09 11.13 -11.10
C GLY A 24 -1.62 11.37 -12.53
N THR A 25 -2.74 12.10 -12.68
CA THR A 25 -3.35 12.37 -14.01
C THR A 25 -3.14 13.81 -14.48
N ILE A 26 -3.30 14.78 -13.57
CA ILE A 26 -3.19 16.20 -13.90
C ILE A 26 -1.81 16.72 -13.54
N TRP A 27 -1.27 17.63 -14.36
CA TRP A 27 -0.02 18.29 -14.00
C TRP A 27 -0.27 19.31 -12.87
N LEU A 28 0.02 18.87 -11.65
CA LEU A 28 0.00 19.65 -10.42
C LEU A 28 1.39 19.59 -9.78
N SER A 29 1.97 20.75 -9.45
CA SER A 29 3.24 20.82 -8.72
C SER A 29 3.06 20.27 -7.30
N ASP A 30 4.14 19.71 -6.75
CA ASP A 30 4.13 19.13 -5.41
C ASP A 30 3.81 20.22 -4.37
N GLU A 31 4.37 21.43 -4.51
CA GLU A 31 4.03 22.59 -3.67
C GLU A 31 2.54 22.93 -3.66
N LYS A 32 1.88 22.87 -4.82
CA LYS A 32 0.45 23.16 -4.93
C LYS A 32 -0.39 22.04 -4.33
N LYS A 33 0.04 20.79 -4.51
CA LYS A 33 -0.57 19.62 -3.87
C LYS A 33 -0.47 19.71 -2.34
N GLN A 34 0.72 20.02 -1.81
CA GLN A 34 0.97 20.22 -0.39
C GLN A 34 0.12 21.36 0.20
N LYS A 35 -0.01 22.47 -0.52
CA LYS A 35 -0.92 23.57 -0.10
C LYS A 35 -2.38 23.09 -0.01
N ILE A 36 -2.85 22.32 -0.98
CA ILE A 36 -4.20 21.75 -0.97
C ILE A 36 -4.36 20.80 0.23
N ILE A 37 -3.41 19.89 0.47
CA ILE A 37 -3.44 18.98 1.63
C ILE A 37 -3.51 19.78 2.94
N LYS A 38 -2.68 20.81 3.08
CA LYS A 38 -2.65 21.69 4.26
C LYS A 38 -3.95 22.45 4.49
N ASP A 39 -4.61 22.88 3.43
CA ASP A 39 -5.87 23.57 3.54
C ASP A 39 -7.03 22.61 3.85
N LEU A 40 -7.06 21.43 3.22
CA LEU A 40 -8.15 20.46 3.40
C LEU A 40 -8.05 19.66 4.71
N SER A 41 -6.84 19.42 5.23
CA SER A 41 -6.62 18.66 6.49
C SER A 41 -7.18 19.35 7.73
N LYS A 42 -7.59 20.62 7.63
CA LYS A 42 -8.27 21.36 8.71
C LYS A 42 -9.70 20.84 8.94
N ASP A 43 -10.34 20.38 7.88
CA ASP A 43 -11.76 20.04 7.87
C ASP A 43 -12.02 18.56 7.49
N PHE A 44 -11.07 17.90 6.82
CA PHE A 44 -11.20 16.54 6.31
C PHE A 44 -10.04 15.64 6.72
N LYS A 45 -10.28 14.33 6.77
CA LYS A 45 -9.22 13.33 6.79
C LYS A 45 -8.65 13.18 5.39
N VAL A 46 -7.41 13.65 5.20
CA VAL A 46 -6.77 13.65 3.88
C VAL A 46 -5.85 12.45 3.74
N TYR A 47 -6.10 11.62 2.73
CA TYR A 47 -5.12 10.68 2.20
C TYR A 47 -4.45 11.30 0.97
N SER A 48 -3.14 11.18 0.88
CA SER A 48 -2.41 11.67 -0.28
C SER A 48 -1.84 10.50 -1.06
N GLU A 49 -1.80 10.56 -2.39
CA GLU A 49 -1.23 9.50 -3.21
C GLU A 49 0.11 9.92 -3.82
N VAL A 50 1.16 9.14 -3.57
CA VAL A 50 2.47 9.29 -4.21
C VAL A 50 2.65 8.17 -5.22
N GLY A 51 3.04 8.56 -6.43
CA GLY A 51 3.01 7.68 -7.58
C GLY A 51 3.73 8.29 -8.78
N SER A 52 3.74 7.55 -9.89
CA SER A 52 4.37 8.03 -11.13
C SER A 52 3.34 8.60 -12.09
N LYS A 53 3.58 9.83 -12.55
CA LYS A 53 2.76 10.50 -13.57
C LYS A 53 2.85 9.80 -14.92
N ASN A 54 3.92 9.02 -15.13
CA ASN A 54 4.14 8.24 -16.33
C ASN A 54 4.46 6.78 -15.93
N PRO A 55 3.68 5.78 -16.37
CA PRO A 55 3.94 4.36 -16.07
C PRO A 55 5.35 3.89 -16.43
N ASN A 56 6.01 4.55 -17.39
CA ASN A 56 7.36 4.23 -17.85
C ASN A 56 8.47 4.98 -17.07
N GLU A 57 8.11 5.93 -16.21
CA GLU A 57 9.06 6.69 -15.42
C GLU A 57 9.33 5.99 -14.08
N ILE A 58 10.58 5.60 -13.87
CA ILE A 58 11.05 5.02 -12.62
C ILE A 58 11.52 6.16 -11.72
N VAL A 59 10.67 6.54 -10.77
CA VAL A 59 11.04 7.50 -9.73
C VAL A 59 11.98 6.84 -8.72
N PRO A 60 13.12 7.46 -8.37
CA PRO A 60 14.08 6.88 -7.44
C PRO A 60 13.56 6.91 -5.98
N PRO A 61 13.99 5.97 -5.12
CA PRO A 61 13.50 5.85 -3.75
C PRO A 61 13.61 7.12 -2.90
N TYR A 62 14.74 7.82 -2.94
CA TYR A 62 14.92 9.05 -2.14
C TYR A 62 13.87 10.14 -2.48
N LYS A 63 13.38 10.18 -3.73
CA LYS A 63 12.37 11.14 -4.15
C LYS A 63 10.99 10.74 -3.63
N TRP A 64 10.68 9.45 -3.60
CA TRP A 64 9.48 8.93 -2.94
C TRP A 64 9.46 9.32 -1.46
N VAL A 65 10.53 9.01 -0.73
CA VAL A 65 10.67 9.33 0.69
C VAL A 65 10.46 10.83 0.94
N LYS A 66 11.12 11.67 0.14
CA LYS A 66 11.00 13.13 0.24
C LYS A 66 9.53 13.57 0.08
N VAL A 67 8.87 13.16 -0.99
CA VAL A 67 7.49 13.59 -1.29
C VAL A 67 6.52 13.07 -0.23
N ILE A 68 6.63 11.80 0.19
CA ILE A 68 5.77 11.25 1.24
C ILE A 68 5.93 12.06 2.53
N ARG A 69 7.17 12.39 2.92
CA ARG A 69 7.44 13.18 4.13
C ARG A 69 6.81 14.57 4.04
N GLU A 70 7.00 15.26 2.92
CA GLU A 70 6.43 16.60 2.70
C GLU A 70 4.89 16.57 2.72
N GLU A 71 4.25 15.52 2.23
CA GLU A 71 2.80 15.38 2.23
C GLU A 71 2.24 15.03 3.62
N LEU A 72 2.95 14.21 4.40
CA LEU A 72 2.64 13.98 5.81
C LEU A 72 2.79 15.27 6.63
N GLU A 73 3.87 16.03 6.42
CA GLU A 73 4.10 17.33 7.07
C GLU A 73 3.05 18.38 6.67
N ALA A 74 2.53 18.29 5.44
CA ALA A 74 1.43 19.14 4.99
C ALA A 74 0.10 18.81 5.68
N GLY A 75 -0.02 17.67 6.36
CA GLY A 75 -1.23 17.27 7.11
C GLY A 75 -1.97 16.06 6.54
N ALA A 76 -1.38 15.31 5.60
CA ALA A 76 -1.94 14.03 5.21
C ALA A 76 -1.94 13.06 6.40
N GLU A 77 -3.05 12.39 6.63
CA GLU A 77 -3.21 11.40 7.70
C GLU A 77 -2.40 10.13 7.39
N LYS A 78 -2.45 9.70 6.13
CA LYS A 78 -1.68 8.60 5.54
C LYS A 78 -1.35 8.92 4.09
N VAL A 79 -0.29 8.29 3.59
CA VAL A 79 0.11 8.39 2.18
C VAL A 79 -0.03 7.03 1.49
N ILE A 80 -0.77 7.03 0.40
CA ILE A 80 -0.98 5.90 -0.50
C ILE A 80 0.23 5.78 -1.42
N CYS A 81 0.84 4.61 -1.45
CA CYS A 81 1.87 4.25 -2.40
C CYS A 81 1.22 3.61 -3.63
N GLU A 82 1.23 4.33 -4.76
CA GLU A 82 0.50 3.97 -5.98
C GLU A 82 0.99 2.65 -6.60
N ALA A 83 0.02 1.87 -7.05
CA ALA A 83 0.16 0.68 -7.88
C ALA A 83 -0.90 0.57 -9.00
N ARG A 84 -1.95 1.40 -8.94
CA ARG A 84 -3.19 1.34 -9.73
C ARG A 84 -3.92 0.01 -9.59
N GLU A 85 -5.07 -0.11 -10.24
CA GLU A 85 -5.89 -1.33 -10.22
C GLU A 85 -5.14 -2.55 -10.78
N SER A 86 -4.19 -2.35 -11.71
CA SER A 86 -3.43 -3.45 -12.29
C SER A 86 -2.36 -4.00 -11.36
N GLY A 87 -1.83 -3.20 -10.42
CA GLY A 87 -0.70 -3.61 -9.60
C GLY A 87 0.61 -3.74 -10.37
N THR A 88 0.80 -2.97 -11.44
CA THR A 88 1.95 -3.10 -12.36
C THR A 88 2.75 -1.81 -12.55
N VAL A 89 2.56 -0.83 -11.66
CA VAL A 89 3.27 0.45 -11.68
C VAL A 89 3.68 0.86 -10.26
N GLY A 90 4.42 1.97 -10.15
CA GLY A 90 4.76 2.58 -8.86
C GLY A 90 5.59 1.66 -7.98
N VAL A 91 5.01 1.12 -6.91
CA VAL A 91 5.66 0.16 -6.00
C VAL A 91 5.87 -1.24 -6.61
N PHE A 92 5.29 -1.50 -7.78
CA PHE A 92 5.53 -2.71 -8.58
C PHE A 92 6.19 -2.38 -9.92
N ARG A 93 6.82 -3.39 -10.50
CA ARG A 93 7.32 -3.38 -11.88
C ARG A 93 6.18 -3.70 -12.86
N PRO A 94 6.37 -3.45 -14.18
CA PRO A 94 5.37 -3.78 -15.20
C PRO A 94 4.90 -5.25 -15.23
N ASN A 95 5.72 -6.17 -14.74
CA ASN A 95 5.40 -7.60 -14.61
C ASN A 95 4.70 -7.95 -13.28
N GLY A 96 4.37 -6.97 -12.44
CA GLY A 96 3.79 -7.17 -11.09
C GLY A 96 4.81 -7.49 -10.00
N GLU A 97 6.11 -7.59 -10.34
CA GLU A 97 7.17 -7.86 -9.37
C GLU A 97 7.29 -6.70 -8.37
N ILE A 98 7.44 -7.05 -7.10
CA ILE A 98 7.52 -6.11 -5.99
C ILE A 98 8.87 -5.40 -6.00
N ARG A 99 8.85 -4.07 -5.97
CA ARG A 99 10.08 -3.27 -5.83
C ARG A 99 10.50 -3.23 -4.36
N SER A 100 10.89 -4.36 -3.79
CA SER A 100 11.23 -4.50 -2.37
C SER A 100 12.21 -3.43 -1.88
N GLY A 101 13.30 -3.18 -2.61
CA GLY A 101 14.27 -2.14 -2.24
C GLY A 101 13.72 -0.70 -2.24
N LEU A 102 12.70 -0.40 -3.04
CA LEU A 102 11.99 0.89 -2.95
C LEU A 102 11.15 0.94 -1.67
N ILE A 103 10.38 -0.12 -1.42
CA ILE A 103 9.45 -0.19 -0.29
C ILE A 103 10.25 -0.16 1.01
N GLU A 104 11.34 -0.92 1.10
CA GLU A 104 12.24 -0.96 2.27
C GLU A 104 12.83 0.42 2.56
N GLU A 105 13.37 1.11 1.55
CA GLU A 105 13.88 2.48 1.71
C GLU A 105 12.80 3.46 2.21
N ILE A 106 11.55 3.30 1.76
CA ILE A 106 10.42 4.09 2.26
C ILE A 106 10.16 3.75 3.73
N THR A 107 10.04 2.47 4.07
CA THR A 107 9.65 2.02 5.42
C THR A 107 10.75 2.18 6.46
N ASP A 108 12.02 2.27 6.04
CA ASP A 108 13.16 2.56 6.93
C ASP A 108 13.11 4.01 7.45
N GLN A 109 12.44 4.91 6.73
CA GLN A 109 12.38 6.33 7.05
C GLN A 109 10.99 6.82 7.45
N ILE A 110 9.95 6.06 7.10
CA ILE A 110 8.55 6.46 7.29
C ILE A 110 7.81 5.30 7.97
N PRO A 111 7.13 5.55 9.10
CA PRO A 111 6.41 4.50 9.81
C PRO A 111 5.35 3.84 8.92
N VAL A 112 5.32 2.51 8.90
CA VAL A 112 4.42 1.71 8.05
C VAL A 112 2.95 2.05 8.29
N GLU A 113 2.59 2.38 9.52
CA GLU A 113 1.23 2.79 9.91
C GLU A 113 0.78 4.11 9.29
N LYS A 114 1.72 4.93 8.77
CA LYS A 114 1.45 6.16 8.02
C LYS A 114 1.32 5.92 6.51
N LEU A 115 1.53 4.70 6.06
CA LEU A 115 1.49 4.32 4.65
C LEU A 115 0.26 3.45 4.36
N ILE A 116 -0.24 3.51 3.14
CA ILE A 116 -1.20 2.56 2.57
C ILE A 116 -0.57 2.04 1.27
N PHE A 117 -0.35 0.73 1.16
CA PHE A 117 0.18 0.16 -0.08
C PHE A 117 -0.95 -0.35 -0.95
N GLU A 118 -1.10 0.18 -2.16
CA GLU A 118 -2.03 -0.43 -3.11
C GLU A 118 -1.53 -1.85 -3.44
N ALA A 119 -2.39 -2.85 -3.28
CA ALA A 119 -2.06 -4.26 -3.48
C ALA A 119 -3.26 -5.03 -4.05
N PRO A 120 -3.67 -4.72 -5.30
CA PRO A 120 -4.85 -5.34 -5.90
C PRO A 120 -4.71 -6.85 -6.13
N GLN A 121 -3.49 -7.38 -6.24
CA GLN A 121 -3.23 -8.80 -6.48
C GLN A 121 -2.94 -9.58 -5.18
N LYS A 122 -3.38 -10.85 -5.11
CA LYS A 122 -3.22 -11.70 -3.94
C LYS A 122 -1.76 -11.84 -3.51
N GLU A 123 -0.85 -12.06 -4.47
CA GLU A 123 0.58 -12.25 -4.23
C GLU A 123 1.20 -11.01 -3.56
N GLN A 124 0.72 -9.82 -3.93
CA GLN A 124 1.14 -8.55 -3.35
C GLN A 124 0.65 -8.42 -1.90
N GLN A 125 -0.63 -8.75 -1.65
CA GLN A 125 -1.24 -8.74 -0.32
C GLN A 125 -0.49 -9.68 0.64
N VAL A 126 -0.22 -10.92 0.20
CA VAL A 126 0.54 -11.92 0.97
C VAL A 126 1.92 -11.39 1.32
N TRP A 127 2.64 -10.80 0.36
CA TRP A 127 3.98 -10.28 0.60
C TRP A 127 4.00 -9.18 1.67
N PHE A 128 3.11 -8.19 1.57
CA PHE A 128 3.03 -7.12 2.57
C PHE A 128 2.66 -7.66 3.96
N ILE A 129 1.72 -8.61 4.03
CA ILE A 129 1.30 -9.21 5.31
C ILE A 129 2.43 -10.02 5.94
N LYS A 130 3.19 -10.79 5.17
CA LYS A 130 4.36 -11.51 5.70
C LYS A 130 5.46 -10.57 6.16
N LYS A 131 5.71 -9.48 5.41
CA LYS A 131 6.80 -8.54 5.68
C LYS A 131 6.51 -7.63 6.87
N TYR A 132 5.29 -7.10 6.96
CA TYR A 132 4.93 -6.05 7.92
C TYR A 132 3.82 -6.46 8.90
N GLY A 133 3.35 -7.69 8.83
CA GLY A 133 2.33 -8.26 9.70
C GLY A 133 0.89 -7.99 9.25
N SER A 134 -0.05 -8.65 9.93
CA SER A 134 -1.48 -8.65 9.60
C SER A 134 -2.17 -7.30 9.70
N ASN A 135 -1.53 -6.27 10.25
CA ASN A 135 -2.09 -4.92 10.41
C ASN A 135 -1.57 -3.92 9.37
N VAL A 136 -0.78 -4.37 8.38
CA VAL A 136 -0.33 -3.50 7.28
C VAL A 136 -1.54 -2.92 6.53
N ASN A 137 -1.53 -1.62 6.27
CA ASN A 137 -2.61 -0.95 5.54
C ASN A 137 -2.48 -1.26 4.04
N LEU A 138 -3.53 -1.83 3.46
CA LEU A 138 -3.57 -2.14 2.03
C LEU A 138 -4.71 -1.39 1.36
N GLY A 139 -4.44 -0.83 0.18
CA GLY A 139 -5.39 -0.12 -0.67
C GLY A 139 -5.71 -0.90 -1.94
N ASN A 140 -6.74 -0.44 -2.66
CA ASN A 140 -7.15 -0.99 -3.95
C ASN A 140 -7.48 -2.50 -3.94
N ILE A 141 -8.03 -2.98 -2.81
CA ILE A 141 -8.47 -4.37 -2.67
C ILE A 141 -9.77 -4.57 -3.45
N PRO A 142 -9.83 -5.51 -4.40
CA PRO A 142 -11.07 -5.80 -5.11
C PRO A 142 -12.18 -6.21 -4.12
N PRO A 143 -13.43 -5.73 -4.27
CA PRO A 143 -14.49 -6.03 -3.31
C PRO A 143 -14.71 -7.53 -3.04
N LYS A 144 -14.53 -8.37 -4.08
CA LYS A 144 -14.63 -9.83 -3.97
C LYS A 144 -13.49 -10.49 -3.16
N GLU A 145 -12.37 -9.79 -3.00
CA GLU A 145 -11.19 -10.28 -2.29
C GLU A 145 -11.17 -9.86 -0.82
N VAL A 146 -12.16 -9.12 -0.29
CA VAL A 146 -12.14 -8.67 1.11
C VAL A 146 -12.09 -9.85 2.09
N ILE A 147 -12.91 -10.89 1.88
CA ILE A 147 -12.87 -12.11 2.71
C ILE A 147 -11.56 -12.88 2.52
N SER A 148 -11.09 -12.96 1.27
CA SER A 148 -9.81 -13.58 0.90
C SER A 148 -8.66 -12.94 1.68
N LEU A 149 -8.58 -11.60 1.66
CA LEU A 149 -7.59 -10.83 2.39
C LEU A 149 -7.67 -11.06 3.91
N GLU A 150 -8.87 -11.06 4.49
CA GLU A 150 -9.02 -11.29 5.93
C GLU A 150 -8.53 -12.68 6.33
N THR A 151 -8.81 -13.72 5.52
CA THR A 151 -8.26 -15.06 5.78
C THR A 151 -6.73 -15.11 5.69
N ILE A 152 -6.11 -14.29 4.83
CA ILE A 152 -4.66 -14.16 4.75
C ILE A 152 -4.13 -13.47 6.02
N ARG A 153 -4.78 -12.40 6.49
CA ARG A 153 -4.40 -11.69 7.74
C ARG A 153 -4.48 -12.57 8.98
N GLN A 154 -5.46 -13.48 9.04
CA GLN A 154 -5.66 -14.40 10.16
C GLN A 154 -4.82 -15.68 10.09
N GLY A 155 -4.00 -15.87 9.04
CA GLY A 155 -3.25 -17.11 8.84
C GLY A 155 -4.14 -18.33 8.52
N LEU A 156 -5.33 -18.10 7.98
CA LEU A 156 -6.30 -19.16 7.65
C LEU A 156 -6.17 -19.68 6.21
N ARG A 157 -5.17 -19.19 5.46
CA ARG A 157 -4.80 -19.69 4.13
C ARG A 157 -3.41 -20.27 4.13
N SER A 158 -3.18 -21.23 3.23
CA SER A 158 -1.87 -21.87 3.05
C SER A 158 -0.73 -20.85 2.85
N ASP A 159 -1.04 -19.72 2.19
CA ASP A 159 -0.06 -18.67 1.93
C ASP A 159 0.55 -18.09 3.21
N THR A 160 -0.19 -18.03 4.33
CA THR A 160 0.22 -17.38 5.59
C THR A 160 0.06 -18.25 6.85
N LEU A 161 -0.46 -19.47 6.73
CA LEU A 161 -0.71 -20.39 7.85
C LEU A 161 0.54 -20.62 8.69
N MET A 162 1.66 -20.92 8.04
CA MET A 162 2.92 -21.25 8.71
C MET A 162 3.62 -20.00 9.28
N ASP A 163 3.26 -18.81 8.82
CA ASP A 163 3.83 -17.55 9.30
C ASP A 163 3.18 -17.08 10.62
N PHE A 164 1.90 -17.40 10.85
CA PHE A 164 1.15 -16.91 12.02
C PHE A 164 0.70 -17.98 13.01
N VAL A 165 0.66 -19.26 12.62
CA VAL A 165 0.29 -20.36 13.52
C VAL A 165 1.56 -21.15 13.88
N PRO A 166 2.17 -20.93 15.06
CA PRO A 166 3.29 -21.75 15.50
C PRO A 166 2.79 -23.16 15.81
N ILE A 167 3.10 -24.11 14.94
CA ILE A 167 2.77 -25.51 15.19
C ILE A 167 3.77 -26.05 16.21
N LYS A 168 3.36 -26.03 17.48
CA LYS A 168 4.16 -26.49 18.63
C LYS A 168 4.17 -28.00 18.82
N ASP A 169 3.46 -28.74 17.97
CA ASP A 169 3.41 -30.20 18.03
C ASP A 169 4.74 -30.79 17.51
N PRO A 170 5.53 -31.47 18.38
CA PRO A 170 6.81 -32.07 17.97
C PRO A 170 6.66 -33.13 16.88
N SER A 171 5.53 -33.85 16.84
CA SER A 171 5.27 -34.87 15.82
C SER A 171 5.04 -34.25 14.44
N PHE A 172 4.41 -33.08 14.40
CA PHE A 172 4.25 -32.31 13.18
C PHE A 172 5.60 -31.78 12.68
N GLN A 173 6.44 -31.25 13.57
CA GLN A 173 7.79 -30.78 13.21
C GLN A 173 8.66 -31.90 12.64
N GLU A 174 8.60 -33.09 13.24
CA GLU A 174 9.30 -34.27 12.75
C GLU A 174 8.77 -34.76 11.39
N MET A 175 7.45 -34.75 11.19
CA MET A 175 6.84 -35.08 9.90
C MET A 175 7.24 -34.09 8.80
N MET A 176 7.29 -32.80 9.14
CA MET A 176 7.64 -31.73 8.20
C MET A 176 9.10 -31.83 7.72
N ASN A 177 10.01 -32.21 8.62
CA ASN A 177 11.43 -32.49 8.30
C ASN A 177 11.61 -33.75 7.45
N LYS A 178 10.72 -34.76 7.59
CA LYS A 178 10.78 -36.01 6.79
C LYS A 178 10.15 -35.85 5.40
N ASN A 179 9.18 -34.96 5.25
CA ASN A 179 8.42 -34.76 4.01
C ASN A 179 8.96 -33.63 3.11
N SER A 180 10.09 -33.00 3.47
CA SER A 180 10.80 -32.12 2.53
C SER A 180 11.27 -32.97 1.36
N ILE A 181 10.68 -32.78 0.18
CA ILE A 181 11.11 -33.42 -1.06
C ILE A 181 12.60 -33.10 -1.24
N SER A 182 13.45 -34.14 -1.21
CA SER A 182 14.87 -33.98 -1.49
C SER A 182 15.05 -33.57 -2.94
N ASN A 183 15.71 -32.44 -3.18
CA ASN A 183 16.17 -32.04 -4.52
C ASN A 183 17.35 -32.89 -5.02
N GLU A 184 17.55 -34.09 -4.49
CA GLU A 184 18.56 -35.01 -5.02
C GLU A 184 18.01 -35.64 -6.30
N GLU A 185 18.42 -35.07 -7.43
CA GLU A 185 18.34 -35.71 -8.75
C GLU A 185 19.06 -37.06 -8.68
N LYS A 186 18.34 -38.14 -9.00
CA LYS A 186 18.92 -39.46 -9.25
C LYS A 186 19.66 -39.50 -10.58
#